data_AF-A0A2R6AZF9-F1
#
_entry.id   AF-A0A2R6AZF9-F1
#
_cell.length_a   1.000
_cell.length_b   1.000
_cell.length_c   1.000
_cell.angle_alpha   90.00
_cell.angle_beta   90.00
_cell.angle_gamma   90.00
#
_symmetry.space_group_name_H-M   'P 1'
#
loop_
_entity.id
_entity.type
_entity.pdbx_description
1 polymer ?
#
loop_
_entity_poly.entity_id
_entity_poly.type
_entity_poly.pdbx_seq_one_letter_code
_entity_poly.pdbx_strand_id
1 'polypeptide(L)'
;MVEKTVGELLEPLVREGGVLANELRLLIYLVVRVRGRCTWSQILADVEKATGRRVNPNALSFHLKLLLDSGLVSKESAEYVAGREPALKPEILAQAAEGVRTLLGRDAA
;
A
#
# COMPACT_ATOMS: atom_id res chain seq x y z
N MET A 1 -6.75 23.95 4.16
CA MET A 1 -5.91 22.75 4.36
C MET A 1 -5.38 22.35 2.99
N VAL A 2 -4.07 22.15 2.83
CA VAL A 2 -3.53 21.63 1.57
C VAL A 2 -3.73 20.11 1.59
N GLU A 3 -4.51 19.61 0.64
CA GLU A 3 -4.69 18.17 0.44
C GLU A 3 -3.37 17.61 -0.10
N LYS A 4 -2.75 16.69 0.63
CA LYS A 4 -1.47 16.08 0.20
C LYS A 4 -1.73 15.05 -0.88
N THR A 5 -0.92 15.07 -1.93
CA THR A 5 -0.91 14.02 -2.95
C THR A 5 -0.39 12.70 -2.38
N VAL A 6 -0.71 11.57 -3.02
CA VAL A 6 -0.17 10.26 -2.63
C VAL A 6 1.37 10.27 -2.59
N GLY A 7 2.02 10.88 -3.59
CA GLY A 7 3.49 10.95 -3.60
C GLY A 7 4.06 11.65 -2.37
N GLU A 8 3.48 12.78 -1.96
CA GLU A 8 3.91 13.52 -0.76
C GLU A 8 3.67 12.76 0.55
N LEU A 9 2.66 11.88 0.59
CA LEU A 9 2.41 11.00 1.73
C LEU A 9 3.45 9.87 1.83
N LEU A 10 3.95 9.40 0.69
CA LEU A 10 4.82 8.21 0.61
C LEU A 10 6.31 8.55 0.62
N GLU A 11 6.70 9.76 0.21
CA GLU A 11 8.09 10.17 0.08
C GLU A 11 8.97 9.86 1.32
N PRO A 12 8.53 10.14 2.57
CA PRO A 12 9.36 9.87 3.74
C PRO A 12 9.68 8.38 3.91
N LEU A 13 8.72 7.50 3.58
CA LEU A 13 8.85 6.05 3.73
C LEU A 13 9.67 5.43 2.59
N VAL A 14 9.59 6.00 1.38
CA VAL A 14 10.39 5.55 0.23
C VAL A 14 11.88 5.79 0.47
N ARG A 15 12.26 6.94 1.06
CA ARG A 15 13.66 7.29 1.33
C ARG A 15 14.30 6.39 2.39
N GLU A 16 13.53 5.92 3.36
CA GLU A 16 13.99 5.04 4.45
C GLU A 16 13.88 3.54 4.10
N GLY A 17 13.35 3.21 2.91
CA GLY A 17 12.86 1.87 2.60
C GLY A 17 13.90 0.90 2.04
N GLY A 18 13.92 -0.34 2.56
CA GLY A 18 14.52 -1.49 1.86
C GLY A 18 13.60 -1.98 0.75
N VAL A 19 12.89 -3.08 1.00
CA VAL A 19 11.85 -3.58 0.08
C VAL A 19 10.76 -2.53 -0.15
N LEU A 20 10.55 -1.51 0.68
CA LEU A 20 9.50 -0.50 0.46
C LEU A 20 9.95 0.80 -0.25
N ALA A 21 11.20 0.90 -0.73
CA ALA A 21 11.70 2.07 -1.49
C ALA A 21 11.15 2.23 -2.92
N ASN A 22 9.99 1.64 -3.22
CA ASN A 22 9.29 1.87 -4.47
C ASN A 22 7.88 2.35 -4.13
N GLU A 23 7.50 3.51 -4.66
CA GLU A 23 6.24 4.18 -4.36
C GLU A 23 5.02 3.31 -4.61
N LEU A 24 4.95 2.66 -5.78
CA LEU A 24 3.84 1.75 -6.12
C LEU A 24 3.79 0.56 -5.17
N ARG A 25 4.94 -0.04 -4.85
CA ARG A 25 5.02 -1.17 -3.92
C ARG A 25 4.61 -0.80 -2.50
N LEU A 26 5.02 0.38 -2.03
CA LEU A 26 4.61 0.92 -0.74
C LEU A 26 3.09 1.18 -0.72
N LEU A 27 2.55 1.79 -1.77
CA LEU A 27 1.11 2.02 -1.88
C LEU A 27 0.32 0.72 -1.86
N ILE A 28 0.76 -0.31 -2.60
CA ILE A 28 0.14 -1.64 -2.59
C ILE A 28 0.12 -2.21 -1.17
N TYR A 29 1.25 -2.15 -0.46
CA TYR A 29 1.35 -2.60 0.92
C TYR A 29 0.36 -1.85 1.84
N LEU A 30 0.28 -0.53 1.74
CA LEU A 30 -0.64 0.30 2.53
C LEU A 30 -2.10 -0.02 2.23
N VAL A 31 -2.46 -0.24 0.96
CA VAL A 31 -3.81 -0.66 0.56
C VAL A 31 -4.18 -1.99 1.21
N VAL A 32 -3.28 -2.98 1.16
CA VAL A 32 -3.49 -4.29 1.80
C VAL A 32 -3.65 -4.11 3.31
N ARG A 33 -2.79 -3.32 3.96
CA ARG A 33 -2.83 -3.07 5.40
C ARG A 33 -4.12 -2.37 5.84
N VAL A 34 -4.54 -1.33 5.12
CA VAL A 34 -5.75 -0.54 5.43
C VAL A 34 -7.01 -1.38 5.23
N ARG A 35 -7.04 -2.26 4.22
CA ARG A 35 -8.18 -3.17 4.00
C ARG A 35 -8.21 -4.37 4.94
N GLY A 36 -7.06 -4.81 5.45
CA GLY A 36 -6.93 -6.06 6.19
C GLY A 36 -6.93 -7.29 5.26
N ARG A 37 -8.08 -7.60 4.64
CA ARG A 37 -8.24 -8.68 3.65
C ARG A 37 -8.71 -8.13 2.31
N CYS A 38 -8.03 -8.51 1.23
CA CYS A 38 -8.43 -8.06 -0.11
C CYS A 38 -7.97 -8.98 -1.24
N THR A 39 -8.74 -9.01 -2.31
CA THR A 39 -8.40 -9.70 -3.56
C THR A 39 -7.49 -8.84 -4.44
N TRP A 40 -6.83 -9.46 -5.41
CA TRP A 40 -5.98 -8.75 -6.37
C TRP A 40 -6.72 -7.62 -7.11
N SER A 41 -7.97 -7.85 -7.55
CA SER A 41 -8.76 -6.87 -8.30
C SER A 41 -9.15 -5.68 -7.44
N GLN A 42 -9.46 -5.94 -6.17
CA GLN A 42 -9.68 -4.89 -5.19
C GLN A 42 -8.41 -4.04 -5.02
N ILE A 43 -7.24 -4.66 -4.86
CA ILE A 43 -5.96 -3.91 -4.73
C ILE A 43 -5.75 -3.02 -5.95
N LEU A 44 -5.91 -3.56 -7.17
CA LEU A 44 -5.79 -2.79 -8.41
C LEU A 44 -6.71 -1.56 -8.38
N ALA A 45 -8.00 -1.76 -8.09
CA ALA A 45 -8.98 -0.67 -8.07
C ALA A 45 -8.63 0.44 -7.06
N ASP A 46 -8.14 0.08 -5.87
CA ASP A 46 -7.77 1.07 -4.83
C ASP A 46 -6.48 1.81 -5.16
N VAL A 47 -5.50 1.14 -5.77
CA VAL A 47 -4.27 1.79 -6.23
C VAL A 47 -4.59 2.75 -7.39
N GLU A 48 -5.43 2.35 -8.35
CA GLU A 48 -5.88 3.24 -9.43
C GLU A 48 -6.67 4.44 -8.89
N LYS A 49 -7.55 4.22 -7.90
CA LYS A 49 -8.30 5.27 -7.22
C LYS A 49 -7.37 6.25 -6.51
N ALA A 50 -6.43 5.75 -5.71
CA ALA A 50 -5.52 6.59 -4.94
C ALA A 50 -4.60 7.42 -5.84
N THR A 51 -4.10 6.85 -6.94
CA THR A 51 -3.19 7.53 -7.86
C THR A 51 -3.90 8.39 -8.91
N GLY A 52 -5.21 8.19 -9.12
CA GLY A 52 -5.97 8.78 -10.21
C GLY A 52 -5.51 8.30 -11.60
N ARG A 53 -4.79 7.17 -11.68
CA ARG A 53 -4.15 6.68 -12.91
C ARG A 53 -4.40 5.19 -13.09
N ARG A 54 -4.40 4.75 -14.35
CA ARG A 54 -4.38 3.32 -14.67
C ARG A 54 -3.07 2.70 -14.21
N VAL A 55 -3.16 1.52 -13.62
CA VAL A 55 -2.00 0.75 -13.16
C VAL A 55 -1.85 -0.46 -14.06
N ASN A 56 -0.62 -0.70 -14.53
CA ASN A 56 -0.34 -1.90 -15.30
C ASN A 56 -0.57 -3.15 -14.42
N PRO A 57 -1.48 -4.07 -14.79
CA PRO A 57 -1.79 -5.25 -13.97
C PRO A 57 -0.59 -6.18 -13.76
N ASN A 58 0.35 -6.21 -14.71
CA ASN A 58 1.57 -7.00 -14.58
C ASN A 58 2.54 -6.35 -13.59
N ALA A 59 2.61 -5.02 -13.55
CA ALA A 59 3.42 -4.30 -12.57
C ALA A 59 2.88 -4.54 -11.15
N LEU A 60 1.56 -4.50 -10.97
CA LEU A 60 0.92 -4.84 -9.70
C LEU A 60 1.30 -6.25 -9.24
N SER A 61 1.18 -7.23 -10.13
CA SER A 61 1.53 -8.63 -9.83
C SER A 61 3.01 -8.82 -9.50
N PHE A 62 3.89 -8.14 -10.22
CA PHE A 62 5.33 -8.12 -9.92
C PHE A 62 5.62 -7.58 -8.51
N HIS A 63 5.05 -6.43 -8.15
CA HIS A 63 5.25 -5.85 -6.83
C HIS A 63 4.63 -6.67 -5.70
N LEU A 64 3.45 -7.27 -5.92
CA LEU A 64 2.84 -8.20 -4.97
C LEU A 64 3.73 -9.43 -4.73
N LYS A 65 4.34 -9.98 -5.77
CA LYS A 65 5.30 -11.09 -5.60
C LYS A 65 6.47 -10.69 -4.71
N LEU A 66 7.07 -9.52 -4.93
CA LEU A 66 8.16 -9.04 -4.06
C LEU A 66 7.73 -8.84 -2.61
N LEU A 67 6.49 -8.37 -2.39
CA LEU A 67 5.94 -8.22 -1.04
C LEU A 67 5.71 -9.57 -0.36
N LEU A 68 5.21 -10.56 -1.10
CA LEU A 68 5.07 -11.94 -0.63
C LEU A 68 6.43 -12.56 -0.27
N ASP A 69 7.40 -12.48 -1.19
CA ASP A 69 8.74 -13.04 -1.00
C ASP A 69 9.46 -12.41 0.20
N SER A 70 9.15 -11.16 0.52
CA SER A 70 9.70 -10.44 1.69
C SER A 70 8.96 -10.67 3.01
N GLY A 71 7.80 -11.36 2.97
CA GLY A 71 6.92 -11.61 4.11
C GLY A 71 6.12 -10.38 4.58
N LEU A 72 6.18 -9.24 3.88
CA LEU A 72 5.42 -8.02 4.21
C LEU A 72 3.94 -8.15 3.85
N VAL A 73 3.62 -9.02 2.89
CA VAL A 73 2.27 -9.45 2.56
C VAL A 73 2.24 -10.97 2.63
N SER A 74 1.10 -11.53 3.02
CA SER A 74 0.82 -12.96 2.94
C SER A 74 -0.40 -13.20 2.06
N LYS A 75 -0.49 -14.39 1.46
CA LYS A 75 -1.62 -14.81 0.64
C LYS A 75 -2.33 -15.98 1.31
N GLU A 76 -3.61 -15.80 1.59
CA GLU A 76 -4.49 -16.81 2.18
C GLU A 76 -5.58 -17.15 1.16
N SER A 77 -5.49 -18.35 0.57
CA SER A 77 -6.35 -18.75 -0.55
C SER A 77 -6.31 -17.75 -1.72
N ALA A 78 -7.37 -16.96 -1.90
CA ALA A 78 -7.51 -15.96 -2.96
C ALA A 78 -7.24 -14.51 -2.49
N GLU A 79 -7.01 -14.31 -1.20
CA GLU A 79 -6.90 -12.99 -0.57
C GLU A 79 -5.48 -12.69 -0.10
N TYR A 80 -5.16 -11.40 -0.06
CA TYR A 80 -3.91 -10.84 0.44
C TYR A 80 -4.17 -10.15 1.77
N VAL A 81 -3.26 -10.37 2.71
CA VAL A 81 -3.26 -9.79 4.06
C VAL A 81 -1.89 -9.19 4.37
N ALA A 82 -1.86 -8.21 5.28
CA ALA A 82 -0.59 -7.69 5.78
C ALA A 82 0.14 -8.81 6.54
N GLY A 83 1.45 -8.96 6.26
CA GLY A 83 2.31 -9.93 6.91
C GLY A 83 3.05 -9.31 8.09
N ARG A 84 4.38 -9.45 8.11
CA ARG A 84 5.22 -8.86 9.15
C ARG A 84 5.23 -7.33 9.09
N GLU A 85 5.51 -6.71 10.22
CA GLU A 85 5.72 -5.27 10.29
C GLU A 85 7.01 -4.85 9.56
N PRO A 86 6.99 -3.81 8.70
CA PRO A 86 8.18 -3.32 8.04
C PRO A 86 9.10 -2.60 9.03
N ALA A 87 10.40 -2.60 8.74
CA ALA A 87 11.38 -1.79 9.45
C ALA A 87 11.28 -0.31 9.02
N LEU A 88 10.15 0.32 9.33
CA LEU A 88 9.85 1.73 9.10
C LEU A 88 9.42 2.36 10.42
N LYS A 89 9.57 3.69 10.54
CA LYS A 89 9.10 4.43 11.71
C LYS A 89 7.58 4.28 11.85
N PRO A 90 7.07 3.73 12.98
CA PRO A 90 5.65 3.45 13.17
C PRO A 90 4.74 4.68 12.98
N GLU A 91 5.20 5.85 13.43
CA GLU A 91 4.46 7.10 13.34
C GLU A 91 4.26 7.56 11.88
N ILE A 92 5.29 7.42 11.04
CA ILE A 92 5.21 7.79 9.62
C ILE A 92 4.33 6.77 8.88
N LEU A 93 4.46 5.49 9.21
CA LEU A 93 3.65 4.43 8.62
C LEU A 93 2.16 4.60 8.96
N ALA A 94 1.84 4.95 10.20
CA ALA A 94 0.48 5.24 10.65
C ALA A 94 -0.10 6.46 9.90
N GLN A 95 0.68 7.54 9.76
CA GLN A 95 0.25 8.73 9.01
C GLN A 95 -0.04 8.41 7.54
N ALA A 96 0.82 7.64 6.88
CA ALA A 96 0.61 7.24 5.49
C ALA A 96 -0.61 6.31 5.34
N ALA A 97 -0.81 5.38 6.27
CA ALA A 97 -1.98 4.50 6.28
C ALA A 97 -3.29 5.29 6.43
N GLU A 98 -3.31 6.30 7.31
CA GLU A 98 -4.48 7.17 7.48
C GLU A 98 -4.76 8.02 6.23
N GLY A 99 -3.71 8.55 5.59
CA GLY A 99 -3.84 9.27 4.32
C GLY A 99 -4.44 8.41 3.22
N VAL A 100 -3.95 7.17 3.07
CA VAL A 100 -4.52 6.19 2.12
C VAL A 100 -5.96 5.85 2.49
N ARG A 101 -6.27 5.62 3.78
CA ARG A 101 -7.63 5.35 4.25
C ARG A 101 -8.60 6.47 3.85
N THR A 102 -8.20 7.73 4.06
CA THR A 102 -8.97 8.91 3.67
C THR A 102 -9.21 8.96 2.17
N LEU A 103 -8.16 8.77 1.35
CA LEU A 103 -8.27 8.78 -0.12
C LEU A 103 -9.19 7.68 -0.65
N LEU A 104 -9.23 6.55 0.05
CA LEU A 104 -10.11 5.44 -0.29
C LEU A 104 -11.56 5.65 0.18
N GLY A 105 -11.83 6.69 0.97
CA GLY A 105 -13.15 6.98 1.52
C GLY A 105 -13.61 5.91 2.50
N ARG A 106 -12.69 5.42 3.34
CA ARG A 106 -12.97 4.42 4.37
C ARG A 106 -12.90 5.11 5.72
N ASP A 107 -14.00 5.14 6.47
CA ASP A 107 -13.97 5.69 7.83
C ASP A 107 -13.17 4.80 8.77
N ALA A 108 -12.51 5.39 9.77
CA ALA A 108 -11.87 4.65 10.84
C ALA A 108 -12.97 3.92 11.65
N ALA A 109 -12.97 2.59 11.57
CA ALA A 109 -13.79 1.73 12.43
C ALA A 109 -13.23 1.72 13.87
#